data_AF-A0A921T9X3-F1
#
_entry.id   AF-A0A921T9X3-F1
#
_cell.length_a   1.000
_cell.length_b   1.000
_cell.length_c   1.000
_cell.angle_alpha   90.00
_cell.angle_beta   90.00
_cell.angle_gamma   90.00
#
_symmetry.space_group_name_H-M   'P 1'
#
loop_
_entity.id
_entity.type
_entity.pdbx_description
1 polymer ?
#
loop_
_entity_poly.entity_id
_entity_poly.type
_entity_poly.pdbx_seq_one_letter_code
_entity_poly.pdbx_strand_id
1 'polypeptide(L)'
;MPEVHRYQVVTMLSMAGATIGYDPHGPDVVMASDFDNATRLFLDAAERCIASERREKELQQRLTAADERADVLEVIVGEVLDAVGREPLNLDAVLRLRSRMRAALKPAECAADEHVCTGCGAKGWTANCKECVPY
;
A
#
# COMPACT_ATOMS: atom_id res chain seq x y z
N MET A 1 4.03 -5.13 -28.86
CA MET A 1 3.69 -6.55 -28.64
C MET A 1 3.70 -7.23 -30.00
N PRO A 2 4.31 -8.41 -30.15
CA PRO A 2 4.22 -9.17 -31.39
C PRO A 2 2.75 -9.52 -31.69
N GLU A 3 2.39 -9.52 -32.95
CA GLU A 3 1.03 -9.80 -33.41
C GLU A 3 0.72 -11.30 -33.25
N VAL A 4 -0.40 -11.62 -32.59
CA VAL A 4 -0.82 -13.01 -32.35
C VAL A 4 -1.97 -13.33 -33.28
N HIS A 5 -1.77 -14.33 -34.13
CA HIS A 5 -2.79 -14.83 -35.05
C HIS A 5 -3.17 -16.26 -34.70
N ARG A 6 -4.48 -16.57 -34.69
CA ARG A 6 -4.99 -17.92 -34.47
C ARG A 6 -5.40 -18.52 -35.80
N TYR A 7 -4.83 -19.67 -36.14
CA TYR A 7 -5.17 -20.42 -37.33
C TYR A 7 -5.59 -21.83 -36.94
N GLN A 8 -6.58 -22.38 -37.65
CA GLN A 8 -6.92 -23.80 -37.53
C GLN A 8 -5.92 -24.60 -38.37
N VAL A 9 -5.10 -25.41 -37.73
CA VAL A 9 -4.19 -26.31 -38.44
C VAL A 9 -5.00 -27.46 -39.00
N VAL A 10 -5.31 -27.40 -40.29
CA VAL A 10 -5.88 -28.53 -41.03
C VAL A 10 -4.70 -29.30 -41.62
N THR A 11 -4.50 -30.54 -41.20
CA THR A 11 -3.48 -31.41 -41.81
C THR A 11 -3.90 -31.71 -43.25
N MET A 12 -3.43 -30.92 -44.21
CA MET A 12 -3.48 -31.27 -45.62
C MET A 12 -2.43 -32.36 -45.85
N LEU A 13 -2.84 -33.63 -45.75
CA LEU A 13 -2.09 -34.73 -46.33
C LEU A 13 -2.14 -34.53 -47.84
N SER A 14 -1.07 -34.02 -48.45
CA SER A 14 -0.96 -34.06 -49.90
C SER A 14 -1.01 -35.54 -50.36
N MET A 15 -1.57 -35.82 -51.53
CA MET A 15 -1.60 -37.18 -52.10
C MET A 15 -0.20 -37.84 -52.21
N ALA A 16 0.87 -37.07 -52.04
CA ALA A 16 2.26 -37.52 -52.04
C ALA A 16 2.94 -37.55 -50.65
N GLY A 17 2.20 -37.33 -49.54
CA GLY A 17 2.72 -37.49 -48.18
C GLY A 17 3.78 -36.48 -47.72
N ALA A 18 3.92 -35.33 -48.39
CA ALA A 18 4.90 -34.32 -48.01
C ALA A 18 4.39 -33.46 -46.83
N THR A 19 4.96 -33.65 -45.65
CA THR A 19 4.89 -32.72 -44.51
C THR A 19 5.38 -31.33 -44.92
N ILE A 20 4.57 -30.29 -44.70
CA ILE A 20 5.03 -28.90 -44.85
C ILE A 20 5.87 -28.57 -43.61
N GLY A 21 7.19 -28.68 -43.73
CA GLY A 21 8.15 -28.22 -42.72
C GLY A 21 8.36 -26.72 -42.83
N TYR A 22 8.42 -26.04 -41.70
CA TYR A 22 8.61 -24.59 -41.59
C TYR A 22 10.08 -24.19 -41.36
N ASP A 23 11.02 -25.13 -41.42
CA ASP A 23 12.44 -24.93 -41.14
C ASP A 23 13.18 -24.43 -42.41
N PRO A 24 14.03 -23.38 -42.36
CA PRO A 24 14.50 -22.63 -41.19
C PRO A 24 13.82 -21.27 -40.96
N HIS A 25 12.70 -20.98 -41.61
CA HIS A 25 12.16 -19.61 -41.73
C HIS A 25 10.66 -19.44 -41.43
N GLY A 26 10.04 -20.35 -40.70
CA GLY A 26 8.63 -20.25 -40.33
C GLY A 26 8.40 -19.72 -38.92
N PRO A 27 7.16 -19.30 -38.62
CA PRO A 27 6.80 -18.74 -37.32
C PRO A 27 6.82 -19.79 -36.22
N ASP A 28 7.10 -19.37 -34.99
CA ASP A 28 6.90 -20.20 -33.81
C ASP A 28 5.40 -20.45 -33.61
N VAL A 29 5.00 -21.72 -33.50
CA VAL A 29 3.60 -22.12 -33.33
C VAL A 29 3.42 -22.78 -31.97
N VAL A 30 2.41 -22.31 -31.22
CA VAL A 30 1.98 -22.90 -29.96
C VAL A 30 0.51 -23.31 -30.04
N MET A 31 0.10 -24.28 -29.23
CA MET A 31 -1.30 -24.67 -29.15
C MET A 31 -2.14 -23.54 -28.57
N ALA A 32 -3.32 -23.34 -29.16
CA ALA A 32 -4.29 -22.31 -28.75
C ALA A 32 -4.64 -22.38 -27.25
N SER A 33 -4.77 -23.60 -26.69
CA SER A 33 -5.04 -23.85 -25.27
C SER A 33 -3.90 -23.40 -24.36
N ASP A 34 -2.65 -23.59 -24.81
CA ASP A 34 -1.47 -23.27 -24.01
C ASP A 34 -1.27 -21.75 -23.96
N PHE A 35 -1.49 -21.07 -25.08
CA PHE A 35 -1.50 -19.61 -25.13
C PHE A 35 -2.59 -19.00 -24.25
N ASP A 36 -3.81 -19.55 -24.29
CA ASP A 36 -4.92 -19.07 -23.45
C ASP A 36 -4.65 -19.29 -21.97
N ASN A 37 -4.11 -20.47 -21.62
CA ASN A 37 -3.75 -20.77 -20.24
C ASN A 37 -2.62 -19.85 -19.73
N ALA A 38 -1.58 -19.61 -20.54
CA ALA A 38 -0.52 -18.67 -20.21
C ALA A 38 -1.08 -17.26 -20.00
N THR A 39 -1.92 -16.78 -20.92
CA THR A 39 -2.57 -15.46 -20.82
C THR A 39 -3.38 -15.34 -19.53
N ARG A 40 -4.18 -16.35 -19.19
CA ARG A 40 -4.95 -16.39 -17.94
C ARG A 40 -4.06 -16.31 -16.71
N LEU A 41 -2.96 -17.06 -16.68
CA LEU A 41 -2.00 -17.04 -15.57
C LEU A 41 -1.33 -15.66 -15.42
N PHE A 42 -0.97 -15.02 -16.55
CA PHE A 42 -0.40 -13.67 -16.52
C PHE A 42 -1.38 -12.64 -15.97
N LEU A 43 -2.65 -12.69 -16.37
CA LEU A 43 -3.68 -11.78 -15.87
C LEU A 43 -3.95 -11.98 -14.38
N ASP A 44 -4.10 -13.23 -13.91
CA ASP A 44 -4.27 -13.55 -12.49
C ASP A 44 -3.06 -13.08 -11.65
N ALA A 45 -1.84 -13.29 -12.16
CA ALA A 45 -0.63 -12.78 -11.50
C ALA A 45 -0.61 -11.25 -11.41
N ALA A 46 -1.00 -10.55 -12.49
CA ALA A 46 -1.06 -9.09 -12.51
C ALA A 46 -2.10 -8.55 -11.51
N GLU A 47 -3.29 -9.16 -11.45
CA GLU A 47 -4.34 -8.78 -10.50
C GLU A 47 -3.88 -8.97 -9.05
N ARG A 48 -3.21 -10.08 -8.74
CA ARG A 48 -2.66 -10.33 -7.41
C ARG A 48 -1.56 -9.34 -7.03
N CYS A 49 -0.73 -8.95 -7.98
CA CYS A 49 0.31 -7.94 -7.78
C CYS A 49 -0.31 -6.60 -7.36
N ILE A 50 -1.28 -6.11 -8.15
CA ILE A 50 -2.00 -4.86 -7.86
C ILE A 50 -2.70 -4.93 -6.50
N ALA A 51 -3.31 -6.06 -6.15
CA ALA A 51 -3.92 -6.25 -4.84
C ALA A 51 -2.89 -6.23 -3.70
N SER A 52 -1.69 -6.77 -3.91
CA SER A 52 -0.59 -6.70 -2.95
C SER A 52 -0.12 -5.27 -2.74
N GLU A 53 0.15 -4.53 -3.83
CA GLU A 53 0.59 -3.14 -3.78
C GLU A 53 -0.39 -2.25 -3.00
N ARG A 54 -1.70 -2.47 -3.16
CA ARG A 54 -2.73 -1.74 -2.39
C ARG A 54 -2.63 -2.02 -0.90
N ARG A 55 -2.53 -3.30 -0.51
CA ARG A 55 -2.39 -3.70 0.90
C ARG A 55 -1.08 -3.20 1.50
N GLU A 56 0.01 -3.26 0.76
CA GLU A 56 1.31 -2.75 1.19
C GLU A 56 1.27 -1.24 1.41
N LYS A 57 0.61 -0.49 0.53
CA LYS A 57 0.42 0.95 0.70
C LYS A 57 -0.40 1.30 1.94
N GLU A 58 -1.49 0.57 2.20
CA GLU A 58 -2.29 0.73 3.43
C GLU A 58 -1.48 0.41 4.69
N LEU A 59 -0.68 -0.66 4.67
CA LEU A 59 0.22 -1.02 5.76
C LEU A 59 1.30 0.04 5.98
N GLN A 60 1.90 0.55 4.91
CA GLN A 60 2.91 1.60 4.97
C GLN A 60 2.34 2.87 5.60
N GLN A 61 1.11 3.27 5.25
CA GLN A 61 0.44 4.39 5.88
C GLN A 61 0.23 4.17 7.38
N ARG A 62 -0.16 2.96 7.78
CA ARG A 62 -0.35 2.62 9.21
C ARG A 62 0.96 2.60 9.98
N LEU A 63 2.06 2.17 9.36
CA LEU A 63 3.40 2.21 9.92
C LEU A 63 3.87 3.65 10.10
N THR A 64 3.77 4.49 9.07
CA THR A 64 4.11 5.92 9.18
C THR A 64 3.31 6.61 10.29
N ALA A 65 2.00 6.36 10.38
CA ALA A 65 1.20 6.91 11.47
C ALA A 65 1.57 6.34 12.86
N ALA A 66 2.19 5.16 12.93
CA ALA A 66 2.71 4.60 14.17
C ALA A 66 4.05 5.22 14.57
N ASP A 67 4.94 5.43 13.59
CA ASP A 67 6.23 6.10 13.79
C ASP A 67 6.02 7.54 14.27
N GLU A 68 5.12 8.29 13.63
CA GLU A 68 4.76 9.65 14.07
C GLU A 68 4.24 9.68 15.53
N ARG A 69 3.47 8.67 15.95
CA ARG A 69 3.05 8.56 17.36
C ARG A 69 4.21 8.22 18.29
N ALA A 70 5.14 7.39 17.84
CA ALA A 70 6.33 7.03 18.61
C ALA A 70 7.22 8.25 18.84
N ASP A 71 7.47 9.06 17.81
CA ASP A 71 8.23 10.31 17.89
C ASP A 71 7.60 11.28 18.90
N VAL A 72 6.28 11.47 18.83
CA VAL A 72 5.56 12.33 19.79
C VAL A 72 5.68 11.79 21.22
N LEU A 73 5.58 10.47 21.40
CA LEU A 73 5.72 9.85 22.72
C LEU A 73 7.15 9.97 23.26
N GLU A 74 8.18 9.86 22.41
CA GLU A 74 9.58 10.04 22.79
C GLU A 74 9.80 11.45 23.38
N VAL A 75 9.30 12.49 22.69
CA VAL A 75 9.36 13.86 23.18
C VAL A 75 8.65 14.01 24.52
N ILE A 76 7.44 13.45 24.64
CA ILE A 76 6.66 13.54 25.88
C ILE A 76 7.37 12.82 27.04
N VAL A 77 7.99 11.67 26.79
CA VAL A 77 8.76 10.95 27.81
C VAL A 77 9.95 11.80 28.28
N GLY A 78 10.65 12.47 27.37
CA GLY A 78 11.72 13.42 27.72
C GLY A 78 11.21 14.54 28.63
N GLU A 79 10.09 15.17 28.29
CA GLU A 79 9.47 16.21 29.12
C GLU A 79 9.06 15.71 30.51
N VAL A 80 8.56 14.48 30.63
CA VAL A 80 8.23 13.87 31.93
C VAL A 80 9.50 13.72 32.77
N LEU A 81 10.58 13.18 32.18
CA LEU A 81 11.85 12.99 32.87
C LEU A 81 12.43 14.32 33.37
N ASP A 82 12.40 15.36 32.53
CA ASP A 82 12.83 16.71 32.89
C ASP A 82 11.99 17.31 34.03
N ALA A 83 10.67 17.07 34.03
CA ALA A 83 9.77 17.56 35.06
C ALA A 83 9.97 16.84 36.40
N VAL A 84 10.22 15.53 36.38
CA VAL A 84 10.52 14.73 37.59
C VAL A 84 11.83 15.19 38.25
N GLY A 85 12.80 15.65 37.46
CA GLY A 85 14.06 16.19 37.98
C GLY A 85 13.99 17.59 38.60
N ARG A 86 12.85 18.31 38.48
CA ARG A 86 12.69 19.67 38.99
C ARG A 86 11.73 19.71 40.18
N GLU A 87 12.25 20.04 41.36
CA GLU A 87 11.39 20.39 42.51
C GLU A 87 11.08 21.90 42.53
N PRO A 88 9.82 22.29 42.85
CA PRO A 88 8.64 21.45 43.04
C PRO A 88 7.99 21.01 41.72
N LEU A 89 7.42 19.80 41.71
CA LEU A 89 6.60 19.29 40.62
C LEU A 89 5.35 20.16 40.41
N ASN A 90 5.16 20.64 39.18
CA ASN A 90 4.01 21.45 38.80
C ASN A 90 2.85 20.56 38.31
N LEU A 91 1.75 20.49 39.07
CA LEU A 91 0.57 19.69 38.73
C LEU A 91 -0.04 20.06 37.37
N ASP A 92 -0.08 21.33 37.01
CA ASP A 92 -0.60 21.79 35.71
C ASP A 92 0.25 21.27 34.55
N ALA A 93 1.57 21.24 34.73
CA ALA A 93 2.48 20.67 33.75
C ALA A 93 2.21 19.16 33.57
N VAL A 94 2.07 18.43 34.68
CA VAL A 94 1.75 16.99 34.67
C VAL A 94 0.41 16.71 33.98
N LEU A 95 -0.62 17.54 34.22
CA LEU A 95 -1.93 17.38 33.59
C LEU A 95 -1.89 17.64 32.07
N ARG A 96 -1.08 18.61 31.61
CA ARG A 96 -0.84 18.86 30.17
C ARG A 96 -0.07 17.72 29.50
N LEU A 97 0.96 17.20 30.18
CA LEU A 97 1.70 16.01 29.73
C LEU A 97 0.77 14.81 29.56
N ARG A 98 -0.08 14.55 30.57
CA ARG A 98 -1.08 13.46 30.52
C ARG A 98 -2.07 13.62 29.37
N SER A 99 -2.56 14.83 29.08
CA SER A 99 -3.50 15.05 27.98
C SER A 99 -2.84 14.80 26.62
N ARG A 100 -1.58 15.24 26.45
CA ARG A 100 -0.77 14.96 25.26
C ARG A 100 -0.50 13.47 25.06
N MET A 101 -0.10 12.74 26.09
CA MET A 101 0.09 11.28 26.01
C MET A 101 -1.20 10.58 25.58
N ARG A 102 -2.33 10.97 26.16
CA ARG A 102 -3.63 10.41 25.79
C ARG A 102 -3.99 10.72 24.33
N ALA A 103 -3.66 11.90 23.83
CA ALA A 103 -3.87 12.26 22.43
C ALA A 103 -2.98 11.44 21.49
N ALA A 104 -1.69 11.28 21.83
CA ALA A 104 -0.74 10.49 21.04
C ALA A 104 -1.09 9.00 21.01
N LEU A 105 -1.67 8.46 22.09
CA LEU A 105 -2.10 7.06 22.17
C LEU A 105 -3.48 6.79 21.56
N LYS A 106 -4.22 7.81 21.11
CA LYS A 106 -5.47 7.56 20.39
C LYS A 106 -5.15 6.83 19.08
N PRO A 107 -5.91 5.77 18.74
CA PRO A 107 -5.75 5.10 17.45
C PRO A 107 -5.88 6.12 16.33
N ALA A 108 -5.01 6.01 15.31
CA ALA A 108 -5.27 6.67 14.03
C ALA A 108 -6.49 5.98 13.41
N GLU A 109 -7.67 6.54 13.64
CA GLU A 109 -8.84 6.24 12.83
C GLU A 109 -8.59 6.85 11.45
N CYS A 110 -8.91 6.13 10.38
CA CYS A 110 -9.02 6.75 9.07
C CYS A 110 -10.02 7.90 9.20
N ALA A 111 -9.64 9.12 8.84
CA ALA A 111 -10.60 10.21 8.76
C ALA A 111 -11.72 9.79 7.80
N ALA A 112 -12.96 9.81 8.30
CA ALA A 112 -14.12 9.85 7.41
C ALA A 112 -14.01 11.11 6.54
N ASP A 113 -14.57 11.09 5.33
CA ASP A 113 -14.49 12.21 4.37
C ASP A 113 -14.97 13.57 4.94
N GLU A 114 -15.67 13.55 6.07
CA GLU A 114 -16.22 14.71 6.78
C GLU A 114 -15.42 15.11 8.03
N HIS A 115 -14.24 14.55 8.28
CA HIS A 115 -13.48 14.83 9.49
C HIS A 115 -13.07 16.31 9.60
N VAL A 116 -13.44 16.92 10.73
CA VAL A 116 -13.06 18.29 11.11
C VAL A 116 -12.16 18.20 12.34
N CYS A 117 -10.93 18.72 12.21
CA CYS A 117 -9.99 18.74 13.32
C CYS A 117 -10.55 19.52 14.52
N THR A 118 -10.56 18.90 15.70
CA THR A 118 -11.09 19.50 16.94
C THR A 118 -10.26 20.67 17.49
N GLY A 119 -9.02 20.86 17.01
CA GLY A 119 -8.16 21.97 17.42
C GLY A 119 -8.29 23.22 16.55
N CYS A 120 -8.22 23.06 15.21
CA CYS A 120 -8.14 24.18 14.25
C CYS A 120 -9.39 24.32 13.36
N GLY A 121 -10.32 23.37 13.37
CA GLY A 121 -11.49 23.36 12.48
C GLY A 121 -11.20 23.06 11.01
N ALA A 122 -9.95 22.70 10.67
CA ALA A 122 -9.58 22.35 9.30
C ALA A 122 -10.18 21.00 8.89
N LYS A 123 -10.66 20.92 7.64
CA LYS A 123 -11.03 19.66 6.99
C LYS A 123 -9.75 18.98 6.52
N GLY A 124 -9.35 17.90 7.19
CA GLY A 124 -8.09 17.22 6.96
C GLY A 124 -8.14 15.75 7.37
N TRP A 125 -7.27 14.95 6.78
CA TRP A 125 -7.28 13.48 6.81
C TRP A 125 -6.91 12.84 8.17
N THR A 126 -6.70 13.66 9.21
CA THR A 126 -6.22 13.22 10.53
C THR A 126 -6.95 13.96 11.65
N ALA A 127 -7.16 13.26 12.78
CA ALA A 127 -7.79 13.79 14.01
C ALA A 127 -7.17 15.11 14.52
N ASN A 128 -5.90 15.36 14.20
CA ASN A 128 -5.20 16.62 14.41
C ASN A 128 -4.57 17.09 13.09
N CYS A 129 -4.81 18.35 12.72
CA CYS A 129 -4.20 18.99 11.56
C CYS A 129 -2.72 19.31 11.83
N LYS A 130 -1.91 19.46 10.77
CA LYS A 130 -0.48 19.81 10.84
C LYS A 130 -0.21 21.10 11.64
N GLU A 131 -1.19 21.98 11.76
CA GLU A 131 -1.11 23.21 12.59
C GLU A 131 -1.42 22.96 14.08
N CYS A 132 -2.05 21.84 14.45
CA CYS A 132 -2.37 21.47 15.83
C CYS A 132 -1.39 20.48 16.46
N VAL A 133 -0.49 19.89 15.68
CA VAL A 133 0.66 19.14 16.19
C VAL A 133 1.83 20.12 16.29
N PRO A 134 2.27 20.51 17.49
CA PRO A 134 3.46 21.33 17.62
C PRO A 134 4.67 20.47 17.23
N TYR A 135 5.45 20.96 16.26
CA TYR A 135 6.77 20.44 15.91
C TYR A 135 7.67 20.32 17.13
#